data_AF-A0A3D2B8Y4-F1
#
_entry.id   AF-A0A3D2B8Y4-F1
#
_cell.length_a   1.000
_cell.length_b   1.000
_cell.length_c   1.000
_cell.angle_alpha   90.00
_cell.angle_beta   90.00
_cell.angle_gamma   90.00
#
_symmetry.space_group_name_H-M   'P 1'
#
loop_
_entity.id
_entity.type
_entity.pdbx_description
1 polymer ?
#
loop_
_entity_poly.entity_id
_entity_poly.type
_entity_poly.pdbx_seq_one_letter_code
_entity_poly.pdbx_strand_id
1 'polypeptide(L)'
;PDLALYDGVMNAAYAAGIDATKLEIRPAKSATTAWTVTEIDRGWPTQVDAVAVDPATLTVIDRTRFADFPLMAKLTRWGVDFHMGVLFGLPNQLVLIAFGLALCVMIVWGYRMWWMRRPRQTATNPAQTLCQSWLALPLWGRVLSFAIAFLLGLAMPVMGCSLALFVIIDWLRWRGASAALSSTRNF
;
A
#
# COMPACT_ATOMS: atom_id res chain seq x y z
N PRO A 1 -23.88 24.44 17.62
CA PRO A 1 -22.64 25.06 17.08
C PRO A 1 -22.94 26.50 16.66
N ASP A 2 -22.19 27.47 17.19
CA ASP A 2 -22.39 28.89 16.86
C ASP A 2 -21.80 29.20 15.48
N LEU A 3 -22.65 29.53 14.51
CA LEU A 3 -22.24 29.79 13.12
C LEU A 3 -21.32 31.02 13.02
N ALA A 4 -21.48 32.01 13.90
CA ALA A 4 -20.64 33.21 13.90
C ALA A 4 -19.18 32.89 14.24
N LEU A 5 -18.95 31.85 15.04
CA LEU A 5 -17.61 31.42 15.42
C LEU A 5 -16.88 30.70 14.27
N TYR A 6 -17.62 30.03 13.37
CA TYR A 6 -17.04 29.45 12.15
C TYR A 6 -16.49 30.54 11.23
N ASP A 7 -17.27 31.60 10.99
CA ASP A 7 -16.85 32.72 10.13
C ASP A 7 -15.66 33.46 10.73
N GLY A 8 -15.65 33.67 12.06
CA GLY A 8 -14.54 34.28 12.78
C GLY A 8 -13.24 33.47 12.65
N VAL A 9 -13.31 32.16 12.89
CA VAL A 9 -12.16 31.23 12.76
C VAL A 9 -11.68 31.17 11.30
N MET A 10 -12.60 31.14 10.33
CA MET A 10 -12.27 31.15 8.91
C MET A 10 -11.54 32.43 8.50
N ASN A 11 -12.04 33.60 8.92
CA ASN A 11 -11.40 34.88 8.64
C ASN A 11 -10.01 34.99 9.29
N ALA A 12 -9.84 34.48 10.51
CA ALA A 12 -8.54 34.41 11.17
C ALA A 12 -7.56 33.51 10.39
N ALA A 13 -8.04 32.40 9.84
CA ALA A 13 -7.22 31.51 9.01
C ALA A 13 -6.81 32.17 7.68
N TYR A 14 -7.73 32.85 6.98
CA TYR A 14 -7.40 33.63 5.78
C TYR A 14 -6.36 34.72 6.06
N ALA A 15 -6.52 35.46 7.16
CA ALA A 15 -5.54 36.46 7.59
C ALA A 15 -4.16 35.86 7.93
N ALA A 16 -4.11 34.57 8.24
CA ALA A 16 -2.89 33.83 8.53
C ALA A 16 -2.17 33.28 7.30
N GLY A 17 -2.75 33.43 6.10
CA GLY A 17 -2.17 33.00 4.83
C GLY A 17 -2.69 31.65 4.31
N ILE A 18 -3.76 31.11 4.88
CA ILE A 18 -4.49 29.98 4.30
C ILE A 18 -5.27 30.49 3.10
N ASP A 19 -5.00 30.03 1.89
CA ASP A 19 -5.59 30.55 0.65
C ASP A 19 -6.19 29.48 -0.28
N ALA A 20 -6.12 28.21 0.13
CA ALA A 20 -6.70 27.12 -0.64
C ALA A 20 -8.23 27.25 -0.81
N THR A 21 -8.72 26.83 -1.98
CA THR A 21 -10.16 26.80 -2.28
C THR A 21 -10.89 25.72 -1.48
N LYS A 22 -10.17 24.66 -1.07
CA LYS A 22 -10.73 23.54 -0.30
C LYS A 22 -10.13 23.53 1.10
N LEU A 23 -10.98 23.76 2.09
CA LEU A 23 -10.61 23.82 3.50
C LEU A 23 -11.40 22.80 4.31
N GLU A 24 -10.76 22.22 5.30
CA GLU A 24 -11.39 21.45 6.37
C GLU A 24 -11.30 22.24 7.67
N ILE A 25 -12.45 22.60 8.24
CA ILE A 25 -12.54 23.19 9.58
C ILE A 25 -12.95 22.10 10.56
N ARG A 26 -12.10 21.87 11.56
CA ARG A 26 -12.37 20.96 12.67
C ARG A 26 -12.69 21.79 13.92
N PRO A 27 -13.95 21.75 14.41
CA PRO A 27 -14.32 22.47 15.61
C PRO A 27 -13.59 21.93 16.83
N ALA A 28 -13.29 22.82 17.78
CA ALA A 28 -12.72 22.44 19.06
C ALA A 28 -13.68 21.51 19.83
N LYS A 29 -13.11 20.47 20.47
CA LYS A 29 -13.87 19.53 21.30
C LYS A 29 -14.26 20.11 22.66
N SER A 30 -13.56 21.14 23.12
CA SER A 30 -13.78 21.83 24.39
C SER A 30 -13.35 23.29 24.28
N ALA A 31 -13.78 24.14 25.22
CA ALA A 31 -13.41 25.56 25.29
C ALA A 31 -11.91 25.81 25.50
N THR A 32 -11.15 24.80 25.90
CA THR A 32 -9.69 24.85 26.11
C THR A 32 -8.88 24.31 24.94
N THR A 33 -9.55 23.82 23.89
CA THR A 33 -8.90 23.26 22.71
C THR A 33 -9.04 24.24 21.55
N ALA A 34 -8.01 24.38 20.73
CA ALA A 34 -8.06 25.21 19.54
C ALA A 34 -8.92 24.58 18.44
N TRP A 35 -9.50 25.43 17.61
CA TRP A 35 -10.06 25.05 16.32
C TRP A 35 -8.91 24.82 15.33
N THR A 36 -9.09 23.90 14.40
CA THR A 36 -8.10 23.66 13.35
C THR A 36 -8.71 23.95 12.00
N VAL A 37 -8.02 24.77 11.20
CA VAL A 37 -8.34 25.00 9.79
C VAL A 37 -7.19 24.42 8.97
N THR A 38 -7.51 23.54 8.04
CA THR A 38 -6.50 22.82 7.23
C THR A 38 -6.85 22.91 5.77
N GLU A 39 -5.86 23.24 4.94
CA GLU A 39 -5.98 23.14 3.50
C GLU A 39 -5.96 21.67 3.07
N ILE A 40 -6.90 21.33 2.21
CA ILE A 40 -7.06 19.96 1.71
C ILE A 40 -6.92 19.89 0.19
N ASP A 41 -6.36 20.92 -0.45
CA ASP A 41 -6.09 20.87 -1.88
C ASP A 41 -4.80 20.10 -2.17
N ARG A 42 -4.99 18.84 -2.59
CA ARG A 42 -3.92 17.92 -2.94
C ARG A 42 -3.56 17.98 -4.42
N GLY A 43 -4.16 18.91 -5.18
CA GLY A 43 -3.76 19.23 -6.54
C GLY A 43 -2.34 19.80 -6.59
N TRP A 44 -1.82 19.99 -7.80
CA TRP A 44 -0.60 20.78 -7.99
C TRP A 44 -0.99 22.23 -8.31
N PRO A 45 -0.43 23.24 -7.62
CA PRO A 45 0.49 23.17 -6.47
C PRO A 45 -0.20 22.68 -5.18
N THR A 46 0.52 21.90 -4.37
CA THR A 46 -0.03 21.28 -3.15
C THR A 46 -0.23 22.33 -2.05
N GLN A 47 -1.48 22.53 -1.63
CA GLN A 47 -1.87 23.47 -0.57
C GLN A 47 -2.46 22.70 0.60
N VAL A 48 -1.64 22.54 1.63
CA VAL A 48 -1.89 21.61 2.72
C VAL A 48 -1.44 22.16 4.07
N ASP A 49 -1.43 23.48 4.17
CA ASP A 49 -1.06 24.21 5.36
C ASP A 49 -2.20 24.11 6.40
N ALA A 50 -1.86 24.27 7.67
CA ALA A 50 -2.82 24.21 8.76
C ALA A 50 -2.55 25.30 9.79
N VAL A 51 -3.63 25.81 10.38
CA VAL A 51 -3.56 26.78 11.48
C VAL A 51 -4.47 26.35 12.62
N ALA A 52 -4.01 26.59 13.84
CA ALA A 52 -4.80 26.43 15.05
C ALA A 52 -5.26 27.79 15.57
N VAL A 53 -6.55 27.95 15.81
CA VAL A 53 -7.19 29.21 16.23
C VAL A 53 -7.83 29.03 17.60
N ASP A 54 -7.53 29.93 18.53
CA ASP A 54 -8.18 29.98 19.85
C ASP A 54 -9.64 30.45 19.71
N PRO A 55 -10.65 29.66 20.14
CA PRO A 55 -12.06 30.05 20.04
C PRO A 55 -12.44 31.28 20.86
N ALA A 56 -11.72 31.61 21.93
CA ALA A 56 -12.05 32.73 22.80
C ALA A 56 -11.53 34.06 22.26
N THR A 57 -10.32 34.06 21.70
CA THR A 57 -9.63 35.28 21.25
C THR A 57 -9.58 35.42 19.73
N LEU A 58 -9.92 34.37 18.98
CA LEU A 58 -9.77 34.27 17.52
C LEU A 58 -8.33 34.52 17.05
N THR A 59 -7.35 34.30 17.92
CA THR A 59 -5.93 34.42 17.60
C THR A 59 -5.38 33.09 17.11
N VAL A 60 -4.46 33.15 16.15
CA VAL A 60 -3.77 31.96 15.64
C VAL A 60 -2.63 31.63 16.58
N ILE A 61 -2.74 30.48 17.24
CA ILE A 61 -1.79 30.05 18.27
C ILE A 61 -0.71 29.10 17.74
N ASP A 62 -0.98 28.45 16.60
CA ASP A 62 -0.02 27.55 15.95
C ASP A 62 -0.23 27.53 14.42
N ARG A 63 0.85 27.27 13.67
CA ARG A 63 0.86 27.22 12.21
C ARG A 63 1.78 26.10 11.74
N THR A 64 1.28 25.30 10.80
CA THR A 64 2.06 24.25 10.14
C THR A 64 2.03 24.49 8.64
N ARG A 65 3.20 24.74 8.04
CA ARG A 65 3.32 24.98 6.60
C ARG A 65 3.94 23.80 5.90
N PHE A 66 3.44 23.48 4.71
CA PHE A 66 4.01 22.44 3.87
C PHE A 66 5.46 22.72 3.49
N ALA A 67 5.83 24.00 3.34
CA ALA A 67 7.19 24.44 3.08
C ALA A 67 8.19 23.91 4.14
N ASP A 68 7.76 23.84 5.40
CA ASP A 68 8.58 23.45 6.55
C ASP A 68 8.63 21.91 6.75
N PHE A 69 7.88 21.15 5.95
CA PHE A 69 7.87 19.69 6.08
C PHE A 69 9.23 19.10 5.69
N PRO A 70 9.71 18.07 6.41
CA PRO A 70 10.91 17.36 6.01
C PRO A 70 10.72 16.71 4.65
N LEU A 71 11.81 16.57 3.89
CA LEU A 71 11.77 16.05 2.51
C LEU A 71 11.06 14.68 2.43
N MET A 72 11.32 13.80 3.39
CA MET A 72 10.67 12.48 3.44
C MET A 72 9.15 12.59 3.55
N ALA A 73 8.62 13.51 4.36
CA ALA A 73 7.19 13.73 4.49
C ALA A 73 6.57 14.27 3.19
N LYS A 74 7.28 15.19 2.50
CA LYS A 74 6.85 15.69 1.18
C LYS A 74 6.80 14.59 0.14
N LEU A 75 7.84 13.76 0.06
CA LEU A 75 7.91 12.64 -0.87
C LEU A 75 6.83 11.59 -0.61
N THR A 76 6.61 11.21 0.65
CA THR A 76 5.52 10.29 0.99
C THR A 76 4.16 10.85 0.58
N ARG A 77 3.92 12.14 0.85
CA ARG A 77 2.65 12.79 0.48
C ARG A 77 2.44 12.83 -1.03
N TRP A 78 3.43 13.30 -1.78
CA TRP A 78 3.37 13.28 -3.25
C TRP A 78 3.23 11.86 -3.80
N GLY A 79 3.88 10.87 -3.20
CA GLY A 79 3.72 9.46 -3.58
C GLY A 79 2.28 8.98 -3.42
N VAL A 80 1.64 9.32 -2.29
CA VAL A 80 0.22 8.99 -2.04
C VAL A 80 -0.69 9.74 -3.02
N ASP A 81 -0.49 11.04 -3.20
CA ASP A 81 -1.35 11.86 -4.07
C ASP A 81 -1.18 11.48 -5.56
N PHE A 82 0.02 11.06 -5.95
CA PHE A 82 0.30 10.47 -7.25
C PHE A 82 -0.45 9.15 -7.40
N HIS A 83 -0.36 8.24 -6.44
CA HIS A 83 -1.05 6.96 -6.47
C HIS A 83 -2.58 7.10 -6.50
N MET A 84 -3.12 8.09 -5.79
CA MET A 84 -4.56 8.40 -5.78
C MET A 84 -5.06 9.06 -7.07
N GLY A 85 -4.17 9.47 -7.98
CA GLY A 85 -4.55 10.13 -9.23
C GLY A 85 -4.91 11.62 -9.08
N VAL A 86 -4.54 12.26 -7.97
CA VAL A 86 -4.90 13.66 -7.67
C VAL A 86 -3.74 14.60 -8.00
N LEU A 87 -2.51 14.16 -7.74
CA LEU A 87 -1.31 14.93 -8.11
C LEU A 87 -1.28 15.08 -9.64
N PHE A 88 -1.16 16.32 -10.13
CA PHE A 88 -1.24 16.70 -11.56
C PHE A 88 -2.59 16.49 -12.26
N GLY A 89 -3.64 16.00 -11.59
CA GLY A 89 -4.97 15.85 -12.17
C GLY A 89 -5.02 14.88 -13.37
N LEU A 90 -5.57 15.34 -14.50
CA LEU A 90 -5.89 14.50 -15.66
C LEU A 90 -4.68 13.70 -16.23
N PRO A 91 -3.50 14.29 -16.44
CA PRO A 91 -2.30 13.55 -16.85
C PRO A 91 -2.00 12.31 -15.99
N ASN A 92 -2.07 12.45 -14.67
CA ASN A 92 -1.78 11.35 -13.76
C ASN A 92 -2.85 10.26 -13.83
N GLN A 93 -4.12 10.64 -13.93
CA GLN A 93 -5.22 9.69 -14.10
C GLN A 93 -5.06 8.85 -15.37
N LEU A 94 -4.68 9.47 -16.49
CA LEU A 94 -4.43 8.76 -17.74
C LEU A 94 -3.28 7.75 -17.60
N VAL A 95 -2.20 8.13 -16.92
CA VAL A 95 -1.07 7.22 -16.64
C VAL A 95 -1.52 6.03 -15.77
N LEU A 96 -2.28 6.28 -14.71
CA LEU A 96 -2.79 5.22 -13.83
C LEU A 96 -3.74 4.27 -14.57
N ILE A 97 -4.61 4.80 -15.44
CA ILE A 97 -5.48 3.99 -16.29
C ILE A 97 -4.65 3.12 -17.24
N ALA A 98 -3.66 3.70 -17.93
CA ALA A 98 -2.79 2.97 -18.84
C ALA A 98 -2.03 1.85 -18.11
N PHE A 99 -1.51 2.15 -16.91
CA PHE A 99 -0.82 1.16 -16.07
C PHE A 99 -1.77 0.03 -15.61
N GLY A 100 -2.99 0.37 -15.18
CA GLY A 100 -4.01 -0.61 -14.80
C GLY A 100 -4.39 -1.53 -15.97
N LEU A 101 -4.58 -0.97 -17.16
CA LEU A 101 -4.86 -1.75 -18.37
C LEU A 101 -3.69 -2.67 -18.74
N ALA A 102 -2.46 -2.17 -18.64
CA ALA A 102 -1.26 -2.99 -18.89
C ALA A 102 -1.18 -4.18 -17.93
N LEU A 103 -1.51 -3.98 -16.65
CA LEU A 103 -1.58 -5.08 -15.67
C LEU A 103 -2.67 -6.10 -16.02
N CYS A 104 -3.87 -5.65 -16.39
CA CYS A 104 -4.95 -6.53 -16.84
C CYS A 104 -4.52 -7.36 -18.06
N VAL A 105 -3.91 -6.73 -19.06
CA VAL A 105 -3.37 -7.42 -20.24
C VAL A 105 -2.30 -8.42 -19.84
N MET A 106 -1.37 -8.05 -18.96
CA MET A 106 -0.31 -8.94 -18.46
C MET A 106 -0.89 -10.17 -17.75
N ILE A 107 -1.91 -10.01 -16.93
CA ILE A 107 -2.60 -11.11 -16.24
C ILE A 107 -3.22 -12.06 -17.26
N VAL A 108 -4.02 -11.52 -18.19
CA VAL A 108 -4.68 -12.31 -19.25
C VAL A 108 -3.63 -13.05 -20.09
N TRP A 109 -2.54 -12.38 -20.42
CA TRP A 109 -1.45 -12.96 -21.20
C TRP A 109 -0.73 -14.07 -20.41
N GLY A 110 -0.48 -13.87 -19.12
CA GLY A 110 0.07 -14.88 -18.22
C GLY A 110 -0.80 -16.14 -18.18
N TYR A 111 -2.11 -15.98 -17.97
CA TYR A 111 -3.06 -17.09 -18.00
C TYR A 111 -3.14 -17.76 -19.37
N ARG A 112 -3.13 -16.99 -20.45
CA ARG A 112 -3.12 -17.53 -21.82
C ARG A 112 -1.86 -18.36 -22.07
N MET A 113 -0.68 -17.83 -21.74
CA MET A 113 0.59 -18.54 -21.88
C MET A 113 0.59 -19.82 -21.04
N TRP A 114 0.09 -19.76 -19.81
CA TRP A 114 -0.07 -20.93 -18.96
C TRP A 114 -0.99 -21.97 -19.60
N TRP A 115 -2.15 -21.56 -20.12
CA TRP A 115 -3.11 -22.45 -20.75
C TRP A 115 -2.58 -23.11 -22.04
N MET A 116 -1.79 -22.37 -22.83
CA MET A 116 -1.16 -22.84 -24.07
C MET A 116 0.04 -23.75 -23.80
N ARG A 117 0.81 -23.47 -22.75
CA ARG A 117 2.00 -24.25 -22.34
C ARG A 117 1.67 -25.37 -21.36
N ARG A 118 0.40 -25.53 -20.97
CA ARG A 118 -0.02 -26.65 -20.11
C ARG A 118 0.26 -27.97 -20.83
N PRO A 119 1.05 -28.89 -20.25
CA PRO A 119 1.30 -30.19 -20.86
C PRO A 119 -0.03 -30.94 -21.04
N ARG A 120 -0.34 -31.41 -22.26
CA ARG A 120 -1.53 -32.24 -22.54
C ARG A 120 -1.43 -33.64 -21.95
N GLN A 121 -0.22 -34.06 -21.58
CA GLN A 121 0.08 -35.33 -20.92
C GLN A 121 1.21 -35.10 -19.91
N THR A 122 1.02 -35.61 -18.70
CA THR A 122 1.93 -35.51 -17.56
C THR A 122 3.22 -36.30 -17.82
N ALA A 123 4.15 -35.73 -18.59
CA ALA A 123 5.51 -36.27 -18.72
C ALA A 123 6.43 -35.80 -17.56
N THR A 124 6.00 -34.80 -16.79
CA THR A 124 6.61 -34.40 -15.51
C THR A 124 5.85 -35.06 -14.37
N ASN A 125 6.53 -35.89 -13.60
CA ASN A 125 5.95 -36.55 -12.41
C ASN A 125 5.22 -35.51 -11.54
N PRO A 126 3.92 -35.69 -11.23
CA PRO A 126 3.14 -34.79 -10.36
C PRO A 126 3.72 -34.63 -8.94
N ALA A 127 4.82 -35.33 -8.63
CA ALA A 127 5.63 -35.23 -7.42
C ALA A 127 6.63 -34.07 -7.36
N GLN A 128 6.90 -33.31 -8.44
CA GLN A 128 7.76 -32.12 -8.36
C GLN A 128 7.08 -31.00 -7.57
N THR A 129 7.15 -31.14 -6.26
CA THR A 129 6.65 -30.24 -5.25
C THR A 129 7.65 -29.12 -5.00
N LEU A 130 7.19 -28.02 -4.41
CA LEU A 130 8.07 -26.94 -3.97
C LEU A 130 9.09 -27.48 -2.96
N CYS A 131 8.68 -28.41 -2.08
CA CYS A 131 9.56 -29.13 -1.15
C CYS A 131 10.67 -29.89 -1.88
N GLN A 132 10.35 -30.68 -2.91
CA GLN A 132 11.37 -31.41 -3.68
C GLN A 132 12.34 -30.45 -4.39
N SER A 133 11.83 -29.37 -4.97
CA SER A 133 12.65 -28.35 -5.65
C SER A 133 13.54 -27.59 -4.68
N TRP A 134 13.03 -27.27 -3.49
CA TRP A 134 13.78 -26.59 -2.43
C TRP A 134 14.89 -27.50 -1.86
N LEU A 135 14.61 -28.80 -1.71
CA LEU A 135 15.62 -29.79 -1.34
C LEU A 135 16.65 -30.04 -2.46
N ALA A 136 16.36 -29.76 -3.73
CA ALA A 136 17.35 -29.84 -4.80
C ALA A 136 18.37 -28.69 -4.77
N LEU A 137 18.08 -27.60 -4.03
CA LEU A 137 19.01 -26.48 -3.90
C LEU A 137 20.23 -26.83 -3.04
N PRO A 138 21.40 -26.24 -3.34
CA PRO A 138 22.56 -26.29 -2.44
C PRO A 138 22.23 -25.59 -1.11
N LEU A 139 22.96 -25.93 -0.04
CA LEU A 139 22.68 -25.48 1.33
C LEU A 139 22.53 -23.95 1.43
N TRP A 140 23.38 -23.18 0.75
CA TRP A 140 23.31 -21.72 0.73
C TRP A 140 21.99 -21.21 0.12
N GLY A 141 21.50 -21.85 -0.94
CA GLY A 141 20.24 -21.48 -1.60
C GLY A 141 19.03 -21.75 -0.72
N ARG A 142 19.08 -22.82 0.09
CA ARG A 142 18.02 -23.12 1.07
C ARG A 142 17.98 -22.11 2.21
N VAL A 143 19.15 -21.76 2.76
CA VAL A 143 19.26 -20.76 3.84
C VAL A 143 18.83 -19.39 3.34
N LEU A 144 19.29 -18.98 2.15
CA LEU A 144 18.96 -17.68 1.58
C LEU A 144 17.45 -17.56 1.28
N SER A 145 16.87 -18.57 0.62
CA SER A 145 15.43 -18.57 0.32
C SER A 145 14.56 -18.57 1.58
N PHE A 146 14.93 -19.35 2.60
CA PHE A 146 14.24 -19.33 3.88
C PHE A 146 14.36 -17.97 4.58
N ALA A 147 15.56 -17.38 4.62
CA ALA A 147 15.78 -16.09 5.25
C ALA A 147 14.94 -14.99 4.58
N ILE A 148 14.92 -14.94 3.24
CA ILE A 148 14.09 -13.99 2.49
C ILE A 148 12.60 -14.23 2.79
N ALA A 149 12.13 -15.47 2.72
CA ALA A 149 10.74 -15.81 3.00
C ALA A 149 10.33 -15.44 4.43
N PHE A 150 11.20 -15.68 5.40
CA PHE A 150 10.97 -15.37 6.81
C PHE A 150 10.93 -13.85 7.04
N LEU A 151 11.90 -13.10 6.53
CA LEU A 151 11.93 -11.64 6.65
C LEU A 151 10.71 -10.99 5.99
N LEU A 152 10.33 -11.44 4.79
CA LEU A 152 9.12 -10.96 4.12
C LEU A 152 7.85 -11.38 4.86
N GLY A 153 7.82 -12.57 5.44
CA GLY A 153 6.69 -13.04 6.27
C GLY A 153 6.51 -12.22 7.54
N LEU A 154 7.61 -11.79 8.18
CA LEU A 154 7.56 -10.86 9.32
C LEU A 154 7.12 -9.46 8.90
N ALA A 155 7.63 -8.95 7.77
CA ALA A 155 7.25 -7.63 7.26
C ALA A 155 5.79 -7.59 6.75
N MET A 156 5.28 -8.70 6.23
CA MET A 156 3.94 -8.84 5.66
C MET A 156 3.24 -10.10 6.21
N PRO A 157 2.61 -10.03 7.40
CA PRO A 157 2.09 -11.20 8.11
C PRO A 157 1.06 -12.02 7.31
N VAL A 158 0.17 -11.35 6.57
CA VAL A 158 -0.85 -12.04 5.75
C VAL A 158 -0.21 -12.86 4.63
N MET A 159 0.84 -12.32 4.00
CA MET A 159 1.63 -13.02 2.99
C MET A 159 2.41 -14.19 3.62
N GLY A 160 2.95 -14.00 4.84
CA GLY A 160 3.62 -15.07 5.59
C GLY A 160 2.68 -16.24 5.90
N CYS A 161 1.47 -15.95 6.38
CA CYS A 161 0.45 -16.96 6.66
C CYS A 161 0.01 -17.71 5.40
N SER A 162 -0.20 -17.02 4.28
CA SER A 162 -0.59 -17.67 3.02
C SER A 162 0.53 -18.55 2.47
N LEU A 163 1.79 -18.11 2.57
CA LEU A 163 2.96 -18.92 2.21
C LEU A 163 3.09 -20.15 3.10
N ALA A 164 2.90 -20.02 4.42
CA ALA A 164 2.95 -21.15 5.35
C ALA A 164 1.89 -22.20 5.01
N LEU A 165 0.65 -21.78 4.74
CA LEU A 165 -0.43 -22.66 4.31
C LEU A 165 -0.07 -23.39 3.00
N PHE A 166 0.48 -22.66 2.02
CA PHE A 166 0.92 -23.24 0.76
C PHE A 166 2.01 -24.30 0.96
N VAL A 167 3.01 -24.02 1.79
CA VAL A 167 4.09 -24.96 2.13
C VAL A 167 3.54 -26.21 2.84
N ILE A 168 2.56 -26.07 3.73
CA ILE A 168 1.92 -27.22 4.39
C ILE A 168 1.22 -28.11 3.36
N ILE A 169 0.42 -27.52 2.46
CA ILE A 169 -0.28 -28.27 1.41
C ILE A 169 0.73 -28.98 0.49
N ASP A 170 1.78 -28.29 0.08
CA ASP A 170 2.84 -28.83 -0.76
C ASP A 170 3.61 -29.97 -0.07
N TRP A 171 3.90 -29.82 1.22
CA TRP A 171 4.54 -30.86 2.03
C TRP A 171 3.67 -32.12 2.15
N LEU A 172 2.35 -31.97 2.39
CA LEU A 172 1.42 -33.10 2.42
C LEU A 172 1.39 -33.85 1.08
N ARG A 173 1.38 -33.10 -0.04
CA ARG A 173 1.44 -33.67 -1.39
C ARG A 173 2.78 -34.39 -1.64
N TRP A 174 3.89 -33.82 -1.20
CA TRP A 174 5.22 -34.41 -1.33
C TRP A 174 5.33 -35.73 -0.56
N ARG A 175 4.80 -35.78 0.67
CA ARG A 175 4.76 -37.01 1.47
C ARG A 175 3.92 -38.09 0.80
N GLY A 176 2.73 -37.75 0.32
CA GLY A 176 1.87 -38.70 -0.40
C GLY A 176 2.54 -39.28 -1.65
N ALA A 177 3.17 -38.43 -2.45
CA ALA A 177 3.90 -38.86 -3.64
C ALA A 177 5.14 -39.72 -3.32
N SER A 178 5.88 -39.36 -2.26
CA SER A 178 7.07 -40.12 -1.83
C SER A 178 6.71 -41.52 -1.31
N ALA A 179 5.59 -41.66 -0.60
CA ALA A 179 5.09 -42.95 -0.12
C ALA A 179 4.60 -43.87 -1.24
N ALA A 180 4.00 -43.31 -2.29
CA ALA A 180 3.58 -44.08 -3.47
C ALA A 180 4.77 -44.70 -4.21
N LEU A 181 5.87 -43.94 -4.36
CA LEU A 181 7.09 -44.39 -5.04
C LEU A 181 7.85 -45.50 -4.29
N SER A 182 7.80 -45.51 -2.95
CA SER A 182 8.44 -46.58 -2.17
C SER A 182 7.67 -47.90 -2.23
N SER A 183 6.35 -47.87 -2.43
CA SER A 183 5.52 -49.07 -2.58
C SER A 183 5.80 -49.81 -3.91
N THR A 184 5.96 -49.08 -5.01
CA THR A 184 6.20 -49.66 -6.35
C THR A 184 7.59 -50.28 -6.50
N ARG A 185 8.55 -49.95 -5.64
CA ARG A 185 9.95 -50.41 -5.69
C ARG A 185 10.19 -51.74 -4.97
N ASN A 186 9.21 -52.22 -4.21
CA ASN A 186 9.28 -53.44 -3.39
C ASN A 186 8.57 -54.65 -4.03
N PHE A 187 8.20 -54.55 -5.31
CA PHE A 187 7.76 -55.64 -6.18
C PHE A 187 8.78 -55.82 -7.31
#